data_AF-A0A7C5T0W7-F1
#
_entry.id   AF-A0A7C5T0W7-F1
#
_cell.length_a   1.000
_cell.length_b   1.000
_cell.length_c   1.000
_cell.angle_alpha   90.00
_cell.angle_beta   90.00
_cell.angle_gamma   90.00
#
_symmetry.space_group_name_H-M   'P 1'
#
loop_
_entity.id
_entity.type
_entity.pdbx_description
1 polymer ?
#
loop_
_entity_poly.entity_id
_entity_poly.type
_entity_poly.pdbx_seq_one_letter_code
_entity_poly.pdbx_strand_id
1 'polypeptide(L)' 'AERVRTEKRSIELEPMPPKDRRLIHLALADFPGVRTYSVGQGENRRVVIAPEETNAP' A
#
# COMPACT_ATOMS: atom_id res chain seq x y z
N ALA A 1 -2.81 0.90 -7.96
CA ALA A 1 -2.42 -0.51 -7.72
C ALA A 1 -1.76 -1.13 -8.95
N GLU A 2 -2.39 -1.09 -10.13
CA GLU A 2 -1.83 -1.66 -11.37
C GLU A 2 -0.40 -1.22 -11.68
N ARG A 3 -0.13 0.08 -11.59
CA ARG A 3 1.22 0.63 -11.81
C ARG A 3 2.27 -0.02 -10.89
N VAL A 4 1.96 -0.18 -9.61
CA VAL A 4 2.84 -0.85 -8.63
C VAL A 4 3.06 -2.32 -9.00
N ARG A 5 1.99 -3.02 -9.39
CA ARG A 5 2.05 -4.43 -9.81
C ARG A 5 2.94 -4.62 -11.05
N THR A 6 2.81 -3.74 -12.04
CA THR A 6 3.51 -3.83 -13.33
C THR A 6 4.95 -3.33 -13.25
N GLU A 7 5.18 -2.17 -12.62
CA GLU A 7 6.52 -1.57 -12.51
C GLU A 7 7.37 -2.22 -11.41
N LYS A 8 6.77 -3.07 -10.57
CA LYS A 8 7.39 -3.68 -9.38
C LYS A 8 8.06 -2.65 -8.47
N ARG A 9 7.51 -1.44 -8.44
CA ARG A 9 7.99 -0.31 -7.63
C ARG A 9 6.92 0.11 -6.65
N SER A 10 7.31 0.23 -5.38
CA SER A 10 6.41 0.73 -4.33
C SER A 10 6.12 2.22 -4.52
N ILE A 11 4.93 2.63 -4.07
CA ILE A 11 4.50 4.04 -4.02
C ILE A 11 4.13 4.36 -2.58
N GLU A 12 4.68 5.45 -2.06
CA GLU A 12 4.27 6.05 -0.80
C GLU A 12 3.21 7.10 -1.07
N LEU A 13 2.13 7.08 -0.29
CA LEU A 13 1.10 8.12 -0.33
C LEU A 13 1.43 9.22 0.68
N GLU A 14 0.80 10.38 0.52
CA GLU A 14 0.88 11.45 1.51
C GLU A 14 0.33 10.99 2.88
N PRO A 15 0.82 11.56 4.00
CA PRO A 15 0.21 11.32 5.30
C PRO A 15 -1.27 11.71 5.32
N MET A 16 -2.09 10.90 6.01
CA MET A 16 -3.55 11.06 6.00
C MET A 16 -4.16 10.51 7.30
N PRO A 17 -5.39 10.91 7.67
CA PRO A 17 -6.08 10.42 8.86
C PRO A 17 -6.24 8.89 8.90
N PRO A 18 -6.38 8.28 10.11
CA PRO A 18 -6.55 6.83 10.26
C PRO A 18 -7.70 6.22 9.44
N LYS A 19 -8.80 6.97 9.28
CA LYS A 19 -9.97 6.52 8.51
C LYS A 19 -9.65 6.33 7.03
N ASP A 20 -8.91 7.27 6.44
CA ASP A 20 -8.56 7.24 5.02
C ASP A 20 -7.53 6.15 4.74
N ARG A 21 -6.54 5.97 5.63
CA ARG A 21 -5.60 4.83 5.56
C ARG A 21 -6.36 3.50 5.58
N ARG A 22 -7.32 3.35 6.50
CA ARG A 22 -8.15 2.14 6.60
C ARG A 22 -8.92 1.89 5.29
N LEU A 23 -9.48 2.94 4.69
CA LEU A 23 -10.20 2.81 3.43
C LEU A 23 -9.29 2.29 2.30
N ILE A 24 -8.06 2.80 2.20
CA ILE A 24 -7.09 2.32 1.20
C ILE A 24 -6.71 0.86 1.44
N HIS A 25 -6.45 0.50 2.70
CA HIS A 25 -6.15 -0.89 3.05
C HIS A 25 -7.28 -1.84 2.66
N LEU A 26 -8.54 -1.47 2.94
CA LEU A 26 -9.70 -2.28 2.58
C LEU A 26 -9.94 -2.33 1.06
N ALA A 27 -9.80 -1.19 0.38
CA ALA A 27 -10.00 -1.11 -1.06
C ALA A 27 -8.97 -1.94 -1.86
N LEU A 28 -7.79 -2.15 -1.29
CA LEU A 28 -6.71 -2.92 -1.92
C LEU A 28 -6.49 -4.30 -1.29
N ALA A 29 -7.31 -4.72 -0.32
CA ALA A 29 -7.15 -5.99 0.38
C ALA A 29 -7.28 -7.20 -0.57
N ASP A 30 -8.21 -7.12 -1.52
CA ASP A 30 -8.48 -8.19 -2.49
C ASP A 30 -7.82 -7.92 -3.85
N PHE A 31 -6.89 -6.96 -3.94
CA PHE A 31 -6.20 -6.64 -5.19
C PHE A 31 -4.96 -7.54 -5.36
N PRO A 32 -4.98 -8.55 -6.25
CA PRO A 32 -3.88 -9.51 -6.35
C PRO A 32 -2.60 -8.88 -6.88
N GLY A 33 -1.45 -9.26 -6.32
CA GLY A 33 -0.14 -8.83 -6.75
C GLY A 33 0.32 -7.49 -6.17
N VAL A 34 -0.43 -6.92 -5.22
CA VAL A 34 0.00 -5.78 -4.40
C VAL A 34 -0.33 -6.03 -2.94
N ARG A 35 0.46 -5.43 -2.05
CA ARG A 35 0.20 -5.37 -0.61
C ARG A 35 0.22 -3.94 -0.13
N THR A 36 -0.45 -3.67 0.98
CA THR A 36 -0.45 -2.35 1.61
C THR A 36 0.02 -2.43 3.06
N TYR A 37 0.81 -1.46 3.50
CA TYR A 37 1.23 -1.36 4.90
C TYR A 37 1.40 0.11 5.29
N SER A 38 1.27 0.43 6.57
CA SER A 38 1.45 1.79 7.08
C SER A 38 2.86 1.99 7.63
N VAL A 39 3.50 3.11 7.30
CA VAL A 39 4.82 3.54 7.82
C VAL A 39 4.72 4.91 8.48
N GLY A 40 5.63 5.22 9.39
CA GLY A 40 5.63 6.46 10.16
C GLY A 40 4.72 6.42 11.40
N GLN A 41 4.66 7.54 12.12
CA GLN A 41 3.95 7.68 13.40
C GLN A 41 3.16 9.00 13.44
N GLY A 42 2.10 9.03 14.26
CA GLY A 42 1.25 10.21 14.44
C GLY A 42 0.75 10.77 13.11
N GLU A 43 0.88 12.08 12.95
CA GLU A 43 0.50 12.84 11.76
C GLU A 43 1.32 12.48 10.51
N ASN A 44 2.53 11.93 10.68
CA ASN A 44 3.39 11.53 9.56
C ASN A 44 3.11 10.10 9.07
N ARG A 45 2.13 9.42 9.67
CA ARG A 45 1.81 8.03 9.32
C ARG A 45 1.05 7.97 8.01
N ARG A 46 1.59 7.19 7.07
CA ARG A 46 1.11 7.08 5.68
C ARG A 46 1.05 5.64 5.20
N VAL A 47 0.33 5.39 4.12
CA VAL A 47 0.23 4.05 3.49
C VAL A 47 1.25 3.93 2.38
N VAL A 48 1.91 2.78 2.33
CA VAL A 48 2.75 2.33 1.23
C VAL A 48 2.02 1.23 0.50
N ILE A 49 1.94 1.35 -0.84
CA ILE A 49 1.46 0.30 -1.73
C ILE A 49 2.70 -0.32 -2.36
N ALA A 50 2.93 -1.60 -2.09
CA ALA A 50 4.08 -2.33 -2.62
C ALA A 50 3.62 -3.50 -3.48
N PRO A 51 4.45 -3.99 -4.41
CA PRO A 51 4.19 -5.25 -5.07
C PRO A 51 4.12 -6.35 -4.02
N GLU A 52 3.22 -7.29 -4.21
CA GLU A 52 3.25 -8.53 -3.44
C GLU A 52 4.52 -9.27 -3.88
N GLU A 53 5.38 -9.60 -2.93
CA GLU A 53 6.53 -10.47 -3.18
C GLU A 53 5.96 -11.85 -3.49
N THR A 54 5.72 -12.12 -4.78
CA THR A 54 5.61 -13.48 -5.25
C THR A 54 6.99 -14.07 -5.04
N ASN A 55 7.18 -14.78 -3.93
CA ASN A 55 8.14 -15.88 -3.90
C ASN A 55 7.67 -16.88 -4.97
N ALA A 56 8.06 -16.61 -6.22
CA ALA A 56 8.33 -17.63 -7.20
C ALA A 56 9.54 -18.43 -6.67
N PRO A 57 9.52 -19.76 -6.81
CA PRO A 57 10.02 -20.75 -5.86
C PRO A 57 11.45 -20.53 -5.33
#